data_AF-A0A937ZRE1-F1
#
_entry.id   AF-A0A937ZRE1-F1
#
_cell.length_a   1.000
_cell.length_b   1.000
_cell.length_c   1.000
_cell.angle_alpha   90.00
_cell.angle_beta   90.00
_cell.angle_gamma   90.00
#
_symmetry.space_group_name_H-M   'P 1'
#
loop_
_entity.id
_entity.type
_entity.pdbx_description
1 polymer ?
#
loop_
_entity_poly.entity_id
_entity_poly.type
_entity_poly.pdbx_seq_one_letter_code
_entity_poly.pdbx_strand_id
1 'polypeptide(L)'
;MGAVSNDTKVAGSLLVEARSAASNVKRYSAEMAALGSSASVNQVLDYSRHLASERANIAAARDHAGMEAYAQAEMGQPGRDVLGEWDTLLAAIDAVLAEVGKAVPKEAGGKLAYETLNADGSTSVATAGIADLKTAASAVAAAID
;
A
#
# COMPACT_ATOMS: atom_id res chain seq x y z
N MET A 1 -37.84 6.96 14.99
CA MET A 1 -36.62 7.44 14.31
C MET A 1 -35.44 6.96 15.15
N GLY A 2 -34.94 5.77 14.83
CA GLY A 2 -34.02 5.01 15.68
C GLY A 2 -32.59 5.54 15.60
N ALA A 3 -31.89 5.52 16.73
CA ALA A 3 -30.47 5.81 16.80
C ALA A 3 -29.72 4.92 15.81
N VAL A 4 -29.07 5.52 14.82
CA VAL A 4 -27.97 4.86 14.12
C VAL A 4 -27.00 4.42 15.21
N SER A 5 -26.83 3.11 15.40
CA SER A 5 -26.01 2.57 16.49
C SER A 5 -24.58 3.10 16.34
N ASN A 6 -23.85 3.18 17.46
CA ASN A 6 -22.46 3.62 17.43
C ASN A 6 -21.62 2.79 16.44
N ASP A 7 -21.94 1.50 16.32
CA ASP A 7 -21.26 0.56 15.43
C ASP A 7 -21.44 0.91 13.94
N THR A 8 -22.64 1.32 13.52
CA THR A 8 -22.86 1.74 12.12
C THR A 8 -22.07 3.00 11.78
N LYS A 9 -21.88 3.92 12.74
CA LYS A 9 -21.06 5.12 12.52
C LYS A 9 -19.57 4.77 12.40
N VAL A 10 -19.09 3.84 13.22
CA VAL A 10 -17.70 3.35 13.16
C VAL A 10 -17.45 2.63 11.83
N ALA A 11 -18.34 1.71 11.42
CA ALA A 11 -18.25 1.02 10.13
C ALA A 11 -18.26 2.00 8.95
N GLY A 12 -19.13 3.01 8.98
CA GLY A 12 -19.16 4.07 7.96
C GLY A 12 -17.83 4.83 7.86
N SER A 13 -17.25 5.23 9.00
CA SER A 13 -15.96 5.94 9.02
C SER A 13 -14.83 5.06 8.47
N LEU A 14 -14.76 3.80 8.91
CA LEU A 14 -13.73 2.85 8.47
C LEU A 14 -13.85 2.54 6.97
N LEU A 15 -15.07 2.45 6.43
CA LEU A 15 -15.28 2.21 5.00
C LEU A 15 -14.82 3.41 4.15
N VAL A 16 -15.09 4.65 4.61
CA VAL A 16 -14.59 5.87 3.94
C VAL A 16 -13.07 5.92 3.99
N GLU A 17 -12.48 5.62 5.14
CA GLU A 17 -11.03 5.58 5.32
C GLU A 17 -10.38 4.51 4.43
N ALA A 18 -10.93 3.30 4.36
CA ALA A 18 -10.44 2.24 3.49
C ALA A 18 -10.53 2.59 2.00
N ARG A 19 -11.60 3.27 1.56
CA ARG A 19 -11.71 3.75 0.17
C ARG A 19 -10.68 4.84 -0.15
N SER A 20 -10.45 5.75 0.79
CA SER A 20 -9.39 6.76 0.69
C SER A 20 -8.02 6.09 0.63
N ALA A 21 -7.78 5.10 1.50
CA ALA A 21 -6.54 4.33 1.53
C ALA A 21 -6.30 3.57 0.22
N ALA A 22 -7.30 2.89 -0.32
CA ALA A 22 -7.21 2.23 -1.63
C ALA A 22 -6.90 3.22 -2.76
N SER A 23 -7.52 4.40 -2.74
CA SER A 23 -7.24 5.46 -3.72
C SER A 23 -5.79 5.98 -3.62
N ASN A 24 -5.28 6.12 -2.40
CA ASN A 24 -3.89 6.49 -2.16
C ASN A 24 -2.92 5.39 -2.62
N VAL A 25 -3.22 4.12 -2.33
CA VAL A 25 -2.45 2.97 -2.82
C VAL A 25 -2.38 3.00 -4.34
N LYS A 26 -3.50 3.19 -5.03
CA LYS A 26 -3.56 3.32 -6.50
C LYS A 26 -2.66 4.44 -6.99
N ARG A 27 -2.79 5.64 -6.41
CA ARG A 27 -2.00 6.82 -6.79
C ARG A 27 -0.51 6.59 -6.60
N TYR A 28 -0.07 6.22 -5.41
CA TYR A 28 1.36 6.02 -5.13
C TYR A 28 1.95 4.86 -5.94
N SER A 29 1.18 3.80 -6.19
CA SER A 29 1.63 2.68 -7.01
C SER A 29 1.79 3.08 -8.48
N ALA A 30 0.89 3.92 -9.00
CA ALA A 30 1.04 4.50 -10.33
C ALA A 30 2.25 5.45 -10.42
N GLU A 31 2.48 6.29 -9.41
CA GLU A 31 3.67 7.15 -9.32
C GLU A 31 4.97 6.33 -9.32
N MET A 32 5.04 5.26 -8.52
CA MET A 32 6.20 4.34 -8.49
C MET A 32 6.40 3.64 -9.84
N ALA A 33 5.33 3.15 -10.46
CA ALA A 33 5.37 2.52 -11.78
C ALA A 33 5.83 3.48 -12.90
N ALA A 34 5.61 4.79 -12.73
CA ALA A 34 6.02 5.82 -13.69
C ALA A 34 7.47 6.29 -13.54
N LEU A 35 8.18 5.90 -12.46
CA LEU A 35 9.59 6.25 -12.29
C LEU A 35 10.47 5.68 -13.42
N GLY A 36 11.68 6.23 -13.56
CA GLY A 36 12.70 5.74 -14.49
C GLY A 36 13.16 4.29 -14.20
N SER A 37 14.29 3.89 -14.75
CA SER A 37 14.87 2.56 -14.47
C SER A 37 15.42 2.42 -13.05
N SER A 38 15.61 3.54 -12.35
CA SER A 38 16.14 3.61 -10.99
C SER A 38 15.40 4.66 -10.18
N ALA A 39 15.33 4.43 -8.87
CA ALA A 39 14.91 5.43 -7.88
C ALA A 39 15.96 5.53 -6.78
N SER A 40 16.00 6.67 -6.09
CA SER A 40 16.76 6.75 -4.85
C SER A 40 16.17 5.81 -3.80
N VAL A 41 17.00 5.28 -2.92
CA VAL A 41 16.54 4.45 -1.79
C VAL A 41 15.49 5.18 -0.95
N ASN A 42 15.62 6.49 -0.76
CA ASN A 42 14.60 7.32 -0.09
C ASN A 42 13.22 7.20 -0.72
N GLN A 43 13.12 7.39 -2.03
CA GLN A 43 11.84 7.32 -2.73
C GLN A 43 11.18 5.96 -2.57
N VAL A 44 11.97 4.88 -2.60
CA VAL A 44 11.46 3.51 -2.40
C VAL A 44 11.00 3.29 -0.96
N LEU A 45 11.75 3.80 0.03
CA LEU A 45 11.38 3.68 1.44
C LEU A 45 10.15 4.50 1.78
N ASP A 46 10.05 5.73 1.29
CA ASP A 46 8.87 6.59 1.50
C ASP A 46 7.62 5.97 0.88
N TYR A 47 7.73 5.45 -0.34
CA TYR A 47 6.67 4.66 -0.96
C TYR A 47 6.25 3.46 -0.08
N SER A 48 7.21 2.69 0.44
CA SER A 48 6.90 1.55 1.31
C SER A 48 6.21 1.93 2.62
N ARG A 49 6.59 3.06 3.23
CA ARG A 49 5.96 3.57 4.46
C ARG A 49 4.51 3.98 4.20
N HIS A 50 4.27 4.66 3.08
CA HIS A 50 2.91 5.00 2.65
C HIS A 50 2.06 3.73 2.44
N LEU A 51 2.55 2.76 1.67
CA LEU A 51 1.82 1.51 1.46
C LEU A 51 1.54 0.74 2.75
N ALA A 52 2.52 0.67 3.66
CA ALA A 52 2.32 0.00 4.95
C ALA A 52 1.25 0.68 5.80
N SER A 53 1.20 2.02 5.80
CA SER A 53 0.16 2.79 6.48
C SER A 53 -1.23 2.53 5.88
N GLU A 54 -1.36 2.62 4.55
CA GLU A 54 -2.65 2.41 3.89
C GLU A 54 -3.14 0.97 4.00
N ARG A 55 -2.22 0.00 3.95
CA ARG A 55 -2.52 -1.41 4.25
C ARG A 55 -3.15 -1.57 5.63
N ALA A 56 -2.63 -0.90 6.65
CA ALA A 56 -3.16 -0.98 8.01
C ALA A 56 -4.60 -0.42 8.09
N ASN A 57 -4.86 0.69 7.40
CA ASN A 57 -6.20 1.29 7.33
C ASN A 57 -7.21 0.35 6.65
N ILE A 58 -6.82 -0.27 5.53
CA ILE A 58 -7.66 -1.26 4.82
C ILE A 58 -7.91 -2.49 5.70
N ALA A 59 -6.86 -3.00 6.36
CA ALA A 59 -6.98 -4.16 7.25
C ALA A 59 -7.90 -3.87 8.46
N ALA A 60 -7.83 -2.66 9.03
CA ALA A 60 -8.70 -2.27 10.14
C ALA A 60 -10.19 -2.25 9.74
N ALA A 61 -10.50 -1.78 8.53
CA ALA A 61 -11.86 -1.86 8.00
C ALA A 61 -12.27 -3.31 7.76
N ARG A 62 -11.39 -4.12 7.15
CA ARG A 62 -11.60 -5.54 6.87
C ARG A 62 -11.92 -6.36 8.12
N ASP A 63 -11.21 -6.13 9.20
CA ASP A 63 -11.35 -6.89 10.44
C ASP A 63 -12.51 -6.39 11.33
N HIS A 64 -13.21 -5.32 10.94
CA HIS A 64 -14.35 -4.81 11.70
C HIS A 64 -15.57 -5.72 11.57
N ALA A 65 -16.12 -6.13 12.72
CA ALA A 65 -17.29 -7.01 12.76
C ALA A 65 -18.50 -6.36 12.06
N GLY A 66 -19.15 -7.12 11.16
CA GLY A 66 -20.30 -6.65 10.41
C GLY A 66 -19.98 -5.74 9.22
N MET A 67 -18.68 -5.49 8.94
CA MET A 67 -18.28 -4.64 7.82
C MET A 67 -18.74 -5.17 6.46
N GLU A 68 -18.70 -6.48 6.23
CA GLU A 68 -19.16 -7.08 4.97
C GLU A 68 -20.62 -6.72 4.68
N ALA A 69 -21.51 -6.97 5.65
CA ALA A 69 -22.92 -6.65 5.52
C ALA A 69 -23.16 -5.15 5.34
N TYR A 70 -22.40 -4.31 6.04
CA TYR A 70 -22.47 -2.86 5.89
C TYR A 70 -22.04 -2.41 4.49
N ALA A 71 -20.90 -2.89 3.99
CA ALA A 71 -20.39 -2.56 2.66
C ALA A 71 -21.32 -3.05 1.54
N GLN A 72 -21.86 -4.28 1.65
CA GLN A 72 -22.86 -4.81 0.72
C GLN A 72 -24.12 -3.92 0.67
N ALA A 73 -24.58 -3.45 1.83
CA ALA A 73 -25.73 -2.55 1.92
C ALA A 73 -25.46 -1.19 1.27
N GLU A 74 -24.30 -0.58 1.54
CA GLU A 74 -23.88 0.70 0.94
C GLU A 74 -23.68 0.59 -0.58
N MET A 75 -23.25 -0.57 -1.08
CA MET A 75 -23.06 -0.83 -2.51
C MET A 75 -24.34 -1.26 -3.22
N GLY A 76 -25.41 -1.59 -2.49
CA GLY A 76 -26.62 -2.19 -3.05
C GLY A 76 -26.39 -3.56 -3.70
N GLN A 77 -25.37 -4.30 -3.25
CA GLN A 77 -24.92 -5.57 -3.82
C GLN A 77 -24.90 -6.68 -2.77
N PRO A 78 -26.08 -7.18 -2.35
CA PRO A 78 -26.15 -8.29 -1.41
C PRO A 78 -25.51 -9.55 -2.04
N GLY A 79 -24.59 -10.18 -1.31
CA GLY A 79 -23.87 -11.38 -1.76
C GLY A 79 -22.57 -11.12 -2.53
N ARG A 80 -22.14 -9.87 -2.70
CA ARG A 80 -20.77 -9.58 -3.17
C ARG A 80 -19.76 -9.93 -2.09
N ASP A 81 -18.72 -10.66 -2.45
CA ASP A 81 -17.62 -11.02 -1.56
C ASP A 81 -16.66 -9.83 -1.34
N VAL A 82 -17.10 -8.88 -0.52
CA VAL A 82 -16.32 -7.66 -0.23
C VAL A 82 -15.05 -8.00 0.56
N LEU A 83 -15.11 -8.95 1.49
CA LEU A 83 -13.94 -9.34 2.28
C LEU A 83 -12.88 -10.03 1.42
N GLY A 84 -13.28 -10.89 0.48
CA GLY A 84 -12.36 -11.51 -0.48
C GLY A 84 -11.68 -10.50 -1.40
N GLU A 85 -12.39 -9.46 -1.84
CA GLU A 85 -11.80 -8.36 -2.61
C GLU A 85 -10.77 -7.58 -1.79
N TRP A 86 -11.05 -7.29 -0.51
CA TRP A 86 -10.09 -6.63 0.37
C TRP A 86 -8.88 -7.52 0.70
N ASP A 87 -9.09 -8.81 0.93
CA ASP A 87 -8.00 -9.77 1.15
C ASP A 87 -7.09 -9.86 -0.08
N THR A 88 -7.66 -9.80 -1.28
CA THR A 88 -6.90 -9.75 -2.55
C THR A 88 -6.05 -8.46 -2.63
N LEU A 89 -6.63 -7.31 -2.30
CA LEU A 89 -5.91 -6.03 -2.27
C LEU A 89 -4.77 -6.03 -1.24
N LEU A 90 -5.02 -6.51 -0.03
CA LEU A 90 -4.01 -6.61 1.03
C LEU A 90 -2.85 -7.51 0.61
N ALA A 91 -3.13 -8.66 0.00
CA ALA A 91 -2.11 -9.56 -0.54
C ALA A 91 -1.27 -8.91 -1.65
N ALA A 92 -1.90 -8.10 -2.50
CA ALA A 92 -1.21 -7.39 -3.56
C ALA A 92 -0.28 -6.29 -3.00
N ILE A 93 -0.71 -5.57 -1.96
CA ILE A 93 0.15 -4.61 -1.23
C ILE A 93 1.33 -5.33 -0.57
N ASP A 94 1.09 -6.47 0.07
CA ASP A 94 2.15 -7.29 0.69
C ASP A 94 3.19 -7.78 -0.31
N ALA A 95 2.76 -8.16 -1.52
CA ALA A 95 3.67 -8.51 -2.60
C ALA A 95 4.57 -7.33 -2.98
N VAL A 96 4.03 -6.11 -3.09
CA VAL A 96 4.82 -4.90 -3.38
C VAL A 96 5.82 -4.61 -2.26
N LEU A 97 5.40 -4.71 -0.99
CA LEU A 97 6.29 -4.50 0.15
C LEU A 97 7.43 -5.53 0.20
N ALA A 98 7.16 -6.77 -0.21
CA ALA A 98 8.20 -7.79 -0.35
C ALA A 98 9.22 -7.43 -1.46
N GLU A 99 8.76 -6.88 -2.59
CA GLU A 99 9.65 -6.41 -3.67
C GLU A 99 10.50 -5.21 -3.25
N VAL A 100 9.97 -4.29 -2.43
CA VAL A 100 10.78 -3.22 -1.82
C VAL A 100 11.97 -3.81 -1.05
N GLY A 101 11.73 -4.86 -0.27
CA GLY A 101 12.77 -5.53 0.50
C GLY A 101 13.88 -6.15 -0.35
N LYS A 102 13.63 -6.42 -1.64
CA LYS A 102 14.62 -6.91 -2.62
C LYS A 102 15.29 -5.78 -3.40
N ALA A 103 14.54 -4.74 -3.72
CA ALA A 103 15.00 -3.60 -4.53
C ALA A 103 16.02 -2.72 -3.79
N VAL A 104 15.93 -2.63 -2.47
CA VAL A 104 16.79 -1.75 -1.66
C VAL A 104 18.12 -2.46 -1.31
N PRO A 105 19.28 -1.86 -1.65
CA PRO A 105 20.59 -2.42 -1.33
C PRO A 105 20.83 -2.47 0.18
N LYS A 106 21.49 -3.54 0.63
CA LYS A 106 21.81 -3.80 2.04
C LYS A 106 23.30 -4.01 2.22
N GLU A 107 23.82 -3.52 3.33
CA GLU A 107 25.18 -3.81 3.80
C GLU A 107 25.23 -5.14 4.55
N ALA A 108 26.46 -5.56 4.90
CA ALA A 108 26.68 -6.70 5.77
C ALA A 108 25.90 -6.55 7.09
N GLY A 109 25.20 -7.62 7.48
CA GLY A 109 24.33 -7.61 8.66
C GLY A 109 22.92 -7.06 8.41
N GLY A 110 22.54 -6.75 7.16
CA GLY A 110 21.15 -6.44 6.79
C GLY A 110 20.73 -4.98 6.97
N LYS A 111 21.68 -4.08 7.24
CA LYS A 111 21.44 -2.63 7.31
C LYS A 111 21.26 -2.06 5.91
N LEU A 112 20.54 -0.94 5.79
CA LEU A 112 20.33 -0.27 4.50
C LEU A 112 21.62 0.40 4.03
N ALA A 113 22.04 0.13 2.80
CA ALA A 113 23.12 0.86 2.15
C ALA A 113 22.52 2.17 1.59
N TYR A 114 22.74 3.27 2.29
CA TYR A 114 22.02 4.52 2.02
C TYR A 114 22.87 5.55 1.26
N GLU A 115 24.11 5.74 1.69
CA GLU A 115 25.04 6.72 1.14
C GLU A 115 26.44 6.13 1.02
N THR A 116 27.21 6.63 0.07
CA THR A 116 28.63 6.31 -0.11
C THR A 116 29.44 7.60 -0.03
N LEU A 117 30.51 7.60 0.77
CA LEU A 117 31.51 8.65 0.77
C LEU A 117 32.50 8.39 -0.37
N ASN A 118 32.53 9.27 -1.34
CA ASN A 118 33.39 9.18 -2.51
C ASN A 118 34.84 9.57 -2.16
N ALA A 119 35.77 9.20 -3.03
CA ALA A 119 37.20 9.46 -2.84
C ALA A 119 37.55 10.96 -2.78
N ASP A 120 36.70 11.83 -3.33
CA ASP A 120 36.83 13.29 -3.30
C ASP A 120 36.18 13.95 -2.07
N GLY A 121 35.63 13.15 -1.15
CA GLY A 121 34.93 13.62 0.05
C GLY A 121 33.47 14.02 -0.18
N SER A 122 32.94 13.89 -1.40
CA SER A 122 31.51 14.06 -1.68
C SER A 122 30.70 12.83 -1.24
N THR A 123 29.38 12.97 -1.08
CA THR A 123 28.48 11.84 -0.82
C THR A 123 27.60 11.56 -2.05
N SER A 124 27.32 10.28 -2.29
CA SER A 124 26.31 9.83 -3.26
C SER A 124 25.27 8.95 -2.61
N VAL A 125 24.00 9.15 -2.96
CA VAL A 125 22.88 8.34 -2.45
C VAL A 125 22.78 7.04 -3.26
N ALA A 126 22.58 5.93 -2.56
CA ALA A 126 22.37 4.63 -3.19
C ALA A 126 21.09 4.64 -4.06
N THR A 127 21.16 3.93 -5.18
CA THR A 127 20.03 3.72 -6.07
C THR A 127 19.49 2.30 -5.91
N ALA A 128 18.17 2.16 -5.99
CA ALA A 128 17.48 0.89 -5.99
C ALA A 128 17.23 0.43 -7.44
N GLY A 129 17.43 -0.86 -7.71
CA GLY A 129 16.96 -1.50 -8.93
C GLY A 129 15.47 -1.79 -8.79
N ILE A 130 14.62 -1.08 -9.53
CA ILE A 130 13.17 -1.06 -9.29
C ILE A 130 12.34 -1.78 -10.36
N ALA A 131 12.93 -2.58 -11.24
CA ALA A 131 12.19 -3.20 -12.36
C ALA A 131 11.02 -4.08 -11.88
N ASP A 132 11.29 -5.02 -10.97
CA ASP A 132 10.26 -5.92 -10.42
C ASP A 132 9.27 -5.16 -9.52
N LEU A 133 9.78 -4.18 -8.75
CA LEU A 133 8.95 -3.30 -7.94
C LEU A 133 7.94 -2.51 -8.80
N LYS A 134 8.35 -2.02 -9.96
CA LYS A 134 7.47 -1.32 -10.90
C LYS A 134 6.40 -2.26 -11.45
N THR A 135 6.75 -3.48 -11.84
CA THR A 135 5.77 -4.48 -12.30
C THR A 135 4.73 -4.76 -11.21
N ALA A 136 5.18 -4.98 -9.97
CA ALA A 136 4.27 -5.23 -8.85
C ALA A 136 3.39 -4.00 -8.55
N ALA A 137 3.95 -2.79 -8.57
CA ALA A 137 3.20 -1.55 -8.36
C ALA A 137 2.15 -1.31 -9.46
N SER A 138 2.47 -1.59 -10.73
CA SER A 138 1.50 -1.51 -11.83
C SER A 138 0.34 -2.49 -11.64
N ALA A 139 0.62 -3.72 -11.20
CA ALA A 139 -0.42 -4.72 -10.95
C ALA A 139 -1.37 -4.28 -9.83
N VAL A 140 -0.84 -3.74 -8.72
CA VAL A 140 -1.67 -3.19 -7.63
C VAL A 140 -2.52 -2.02 -8.11
N ALA A 141 -1.95 -1.07 -8.85
CA ALA A 141 -2.68 0.09 -9.35
C ALA A 141 -3.83 -0.30 -10.29
N ALA A 142 -3.66 -1.37 -11.08
CA ALA A 142 -4.68 -1.90 -11.98
C ALA A 142 -5.76 -2.75 -11.28
N ALA A 143 -5.46 -3.29 -10.10
CA ALA A 143 -6.43 -4.08 -9.33
C ALA A 143 -7.44 -3.23 -8.54
N ILE A 144 -7.17 -1.93 -8.41
CA ILE A 144 -8.05 -0.97 -7.73
C ILE A 144 -8.72 -0.14 -8.83
N ASP A 145 -10.00 -0.41 -9.13
CA ASP A 145 -10.79 0.36 -10.11
C ASP A 145 -11.42 1.62 -9.48
#